data_AF-A0A321M145-F1
#
_entry.id   AF-A0A321M145-F1
#
_cell.length_a   1.000
_cell.length_b   1.000
_cell.length_c   1.000
_cell.angle_alpha   90.00
_cell.angle_beta   90.00
_cell.angle_gamma   90.00
#
_symmetry.space_group_name_H-M   'P 1'
#
loop_
_entity.id
_entity.type
_entity.pdbx_description
1 polymer ?
#
loop_
_entity_poly.entity_id
_entity_poly.type
_entity_poly.pdbx_seq_one_letter_code
_entity_poly.pdbx_strand_id
1 'polypeptide(L)'
;MTKMEVLDLIAKHAREILPDLHQYQFNASDRLVDLGANSVDRAEIAMLVQESLGLSVSRIELFGPKNIGDLADLFLQKLHVA
;
A
#
# COMPACT_ATOMS: atom_id res chain seq x y z
N MET A 1 -10.11 12.01 -0.42
CA MET A 1 -9.21 10.92 -0.80
C MET A 1 -9.83 10.13 -1.94
N THR A 2 -9.14 9.96 -3.05
CA THR A 2 -9.49 9.10 -4.17
C THR A 2 -8.65 7.84 -4.15
N LYS A 3 -9.04 6.80 -4.89
CA LYS A 3 -8.21 5.59 -5.05
C LYS A 3 -6.82 5.91 -5.61
N MET A 4 -6.73 6.86 -6.55
CA MET A 4 -5.45 7.27 -7.15
C MET A 4 -4.52 7.89 -6.10
N GLU A 5 -5.05 8.77 -5.24
CA GLU A 5 -4.27 9.39 -4.16
C GLU A 5 -3.74 8.35 -3.16
N VAL A 6 -4.52 7.30 -2.84
CA VAL A 6 -4.06 6.19 -1.99
C VAL A 6 -3.01 5.34 -2.69
N LEU A 7 -3.17 5.08 -4.00
CA LEU A 7 -2.19 4.33 -4.78
C LEU A 7 -0.86 5.09 -4.88
N ASP A 8 -0.90 6.41 -5.08
CA ASP A 8 0.29 7.26 -5.08
C ASP A 8 0.97 7.26 -3.71
N LEU A 9 0.21 7.24 -2.63
CA LEU A 9 0.74 7.13 -1.26
C LEU A 9 1.41 5.78 -1.01
N ILE A 10 0.80 4.68 -1.44
CA ILE A 10 1.41 3.34 -1.39
C ILE A 10 2.71 3.32 -2.20
N ALA A 11 2.69 3.87 -3.43
CA ALA A 11 3.87 3.94 -4.29
C ALA A 11 4.99 4.80 -3.67
N LYS A 12 4.65 5.90 -2.99
CA LYS A 12 5.60 6.72 -2.24
C LYS A 12 6.31 5.91 -1.15
N HIS A 13 5.56 5.27 -0.25
CA HIS A 13 6.16 4.48 0.83
C HIS A 13 6.88 3.24 0.32
N ALA A 14 6.42 2.62 -0.77
CA ALA A 14 7.13 1.53 -1.41
C ALA A 14 8.54 1.95 -1.88
N ARG A 15 8.71 3.18 -2.38
CA ARG A 15 10.03 3.72 -2.77
C ARG A 15 10.93 4.04 -1.57
N GLU A 16 10.34 4.39 -0.42
CA GLU A 16 11.09 4.62 0.81
C GLU A 16 11.69 3.31 1.35
N ILE A 17 10.96 2.19 1.21
CA ILE A 17 11.40 0.86 1.66
C ILE A 17 12.23 0.12 0.62
N LEU A 18 11.93 0.30 -0.66
CA LEU A 18 12.64 -0.31 -1.80
C LEU A 18 13.22 0.79 -2.70
N PRO A 19 14.42 1.32 -2.39
CA PRO A 19 15.02 2.43 -3.12
C PRO A 19 15.20 2.18 -4.63
N ASP A 20 15.36 0.92 -5.03
CA ASP A 20 15.48 0.51 -6.43
C ASP A 20 14.22 0.84 -7.25
N LEU A 21 13.08 1.07 -6.59
CA LEU A 21 11.82 1.46 -7.23
C LEU A 21 11.67 2.98 -7.44
N HIS A 22 12.69 3.80 -7.15
CA HIS A 22 12.60 5.26 -7.24
C HIS A 22 12.05 5.76 -8.60
N GLN A 23 12.47 5.14 -9.71
CA GLN A 23 12.00 5.47 -11.06
C GLN A 23 10.90 4.52 -11.58
N TYR A 24 10.47 3.56 -10.76
CA TYR A 24 9.43 2.61 -11.15
C TYR A 24 8.07 3.30 -11.28
N GLN A 25 7.39 3.00 -12.39
CA GLN A 25 6.02 3.45 -12.65
C GLN A 25 5.04 2.40 -12.16
N PHE A 26 4.45 2.68 -10.99
CA PHE A 26 3.47 1.79 -10.39
C PHE A 26 2.15 1.80 -11.17
N ASN A 27 1.53 0.64 -11.22
CA ASN A 27 0.21 0.38 -11.77
C ASN A 27 -0.59 -0.45 -10.75
N ALA A 28 -1.93 -0.31 -10.76
CA ALA A 28 -2.77 -0.91 -9.72
C ALA A 28 -2.64 -2.44 -9.60
N SER A 29 -2.29 -3.12 -10.69
CA SER A 29 -2.04 -4.56 -10.73
C SER A 29 -0.72 -5.00 -10.08
N ASP A 30 0.18 -4.07 -9.79
CA ASP A 30 1.50 -4.41 -9.25
C ASP A 30 1.40 -5.11 -7.90
N ARG A 31 2.15 -6.19 -7.80
CA ARG A 31 2.28 -6.96 -6.57
C ARG A 31 3.62 -6.61 -5.97
N LEU A 32 3.62 -6.08 -4.75
CA LEU A 32 4.85 -5.68 -4.06
C LEU A 32 5.88 -6.82 -3.97
N VAL A 33 5.43 -8.07 -3.84
CA VAL A 33 6.32 -9.24 -3.83
C VAL A 33 7.05 -9.46 -5.16
N ASP A 34 6.41 -9.14 -6.29
CA ASP A 34 7.03 -9.25 -7.61
C ASP A 34 8.02 -8.08 -7.85
N LEU A 35 7.93 -7.02 -7.03
CA LEU A 35 8.85 -5.87 -7.00
C LEU A 35 9.96 -6.00 -5.96
N GLY A 36 10.13 -7.18 -5.35
CA GLY A 36 11.19 -7.46 -4.39
C GLY A 36 10.81 -7.28 -2.91
N ALA A 37 9.57 -6.89 -2.59
CA ALA A 37 9.12 -6.73 -1.21
C ALA A 37 8.93 -8.08 -0.50
N ASN A 38 9.72 -8.33 0.54
CA ASN A 38 9.52 -9.46 1.44
C ASN A 38 8.32 -9.20 2.41
N SER A 39 8.06 -10.13 3.33
CA SER A 39 6.92 -9.98 4.26
C SER A 39 7.04 -8.81 5.23
N VAL A 40 8.25 -8.49 5.66
CA VAL A 40 8.53 -7.36 6.56
C VAL A 40 8.32 -6.05 5.81
N ASP A 41 8.90 -5.93 4.61
CA ASP A 41 8.75 -4.73 3.77
C ASP A 41 7.28 -4.41 3.50
N ARG A 42 6.48 -5.42 3.14
CA ARG A 42 5.03 -5.23 2.88
C ARG A 42 4.27 -4.78 4.13
N ALA A 43 4.61 -5.33 5.29
CA ALA A 43 3.98 -4.95 6.55
C ALA A 43 4.34 -3.50 6.93
N GLU A 44 5.58 -3.10 6.69
CA GLU A 44 6.08 -1.74 6.94
C GLU A 44 5.45 -0.72 5.99
N ILE A 45 5.39 -1.02 4.67
CA ILE A 45 4.69 -0.17 3.70
C ILE A 45 3.23 0.03 4.11
N ALA A 46 2.52 -1.05 4.46
CA ALA A 46 1.14 -0.95 4.90
C ALA A 46 0.99 -0.15 6.20
N MET A 47 1.94 -0.23 7.12
CA MET A 47 1.95 0.56 8.36
C MET A 47 2.11 2.06 8.06
N LEU A 48 3.10 2.45 7.25
CA LEU A 48 3.35 3.85 6.89
C LEU A 48 2.18 4.49 6.15
N VAL A 49 1.51 3.72 5.27
CA VAL A 49 0.28 4.18 4.60
C VAL A 49 -0.83 4.39 5.64
N GLN A 50 -1.04 3.46 6.56
CA GLN A 50 -2.05 3.62 7.62
C GLN A 50 -1.78 4.84 8.50
N GLU A 51 -0.52 5.07 8.90
CA GLU A 51 -0.12 6.25 9.68
C GLU A 51 -0.42 7.54 8.92
N SER A 52 -0.04 7.61 7.65
CA SER A 52 -0.32 8.75 6.77
C SER A 52 -1.82 9.01 6.58
N LEU A 53 -2.64 7.95 6.66
CA LEU A 53 -4.09 8.01 6.53
C LEU A 53 -4.84 8.17 7.86
N GLY A 54 -4.15 8.10 9.00
CA GLY A 54 -4.78 8.04 10.33
C GLY A 54 -5.66 6.81 10.56
N LEU A 55 -5.34 5.69 9.88
CA LEU A 55 -6.10 4.44 9.95
C LEU A 55 -5.45 3.42 10.90
N SER A 56 -6.26 2.45 11.35
CA SER A 56 -5.80 1.23 12.01
C SER A 56 -6.58 0.05 11.45
N VAL A 57 -5.95 -0.68 10.52
CA VAL A 57 -6.49 -1.85 9.82
C VAL A 57 -5.83 -3.10 10.38
N SER A 58 -6.64 -4.14 10.64
CA SER A 58 -6.11 -5.36 11.23
C SER A 58 -5.18 -6.10 10.26
N ARG A 59 -4.21 -6.85 10.81
CA ARG A 59 -3.30 -7.68 9.99
C ARG A 59 -4.03 -8.73 9.15
N ILE A 60 -5.16 -9.24 9.63
CA ILE A 60 -5.98 -10.22 8.91
C ILE A 60 -6.51 -9.60 7.62
N GLU A 61 -7.00 -8.36 7.69
CA GLU A 61 -7.50 -7.64 6.52
C GLU A 61 -6.39 -7.28 5.54
N LEU A 62 -5.21 -6.91 6.05
CA LEU A 62 -4.03 -6.62 5.23
C LEU A 62 -3.48 -7.84 4.46
N PHE A 63 -3.88 -9.06 4.83
CA PHE A 63 -3.53 -10.28 4.08
C PHE A 63 -4.40 -10.49 2.82
N GLY A 64 -5.58 -9.86 2.75
CA GLY A 64 -6.52 -10.01 1.65
C GLY A 64 -6.04 -9.43 0.30
N PRO A 65 -5.55 -8.17 0.26
CA PRO A 65 -5.08 -7.53 -0.96
C PRO A 65 -3.98 -8.31 -1.68
N LYS A 66 -4.12 -8.49 -3.01
CA LYS A 66 -3.14 -9.25 -3.81
C LYS A 66 -2.14 -8.35 -4.53
N ASN A 67 -2.52 -7.10 -4.76
CA ASN A 67 -1.76 -6.05 -5.43
C ASN A 67 -2.02 -4.70 -4.72
N ILE A 68 -1.33 -3.65 -5.16
CA ILE A 68 -1.46 -2.33 -4.55
C ILE A 68 -2.83 -1.67 -4.82
N GLY A 69 -3.52 -2.04 -5.90
CA GLY A 69 -4.86 -1.57 -6.21
C GLY A 69 -5.90 -2.09 -5.23
N ASP A 70 -5.85 -3.38 -4.90
CA ASP A 70 -6.70 -4.00 -3.87
C ASP A 70 -6.40 -3.40 -2.49
N LEU A 71 -5.12 -3.10 -2.21
CA LEU A 71 -4.72 -2.46 -0.95
C LEU A 71 -5.26 -1.02 -0.86
N ALA A 72 -5.22 -0.28 -1.97
CA ALA A 72 -5.83 1.03 -2.06
C ALA A 72 -7.35 0.99 -1.86
N ASP A 73 -8.04 0.01 -2.42
CA ASP A 73 -9.48 -0.19 -2.21
C ASP A 73 -9.80 -0.47 -0.74
N LEU A 74 -9.01 -1.34 -0.08
CA LEU A 74 -9.17 -1.63 1.34
C LEU A 74 -9.05 -0.36 2.19
N PHE A 75 -7.99 0.44 2.00
CA PHE A 75 -7.83 1.68 2.76
C PHE A 75 -8.90 2.72 2.44
N LEU A 76 -9.28 2.85 1.18
CA LEU A 76 -10.34 3.77 0.78
C LEU A 76 -11.70 3.37 1.39
N GLN A 77 -12.00 2.07 1.45
CA GLN A 77 -13.18 1.58 2.15
C GLN A 77 -13.14 1.95 3.63
N LYS A 78 -11.98 1.81 4.29
CA LYS A 78 -11.83 2.16 5.71
C LYS A 78 -11.97 3.64 6.00
N LEU A 79 -11.48 4.50 5.12
CA LEU A 79 -11.64 5.96 5.23
C LEU A 79 -13.11 6.42 5.16
N HIS A 80 -13.95 5.71 4.42
CA HIS A 80 -15.37 6.05 4.29
C HIS A 80 -16.28 5.40 5.34
N VAL A 81 -15.74 4.47 6.12
CA VAL A 81 -16.45 3.79 7.23
C VAL A 81 -16.07 4.40 8.58
N ALA A 82 -14.99 5.19 8.64
CA ALA A 82 -14.51 5.89 9.83
C ALA A 82 -15.21 7.23 10.08
#